data_AF-A0A2V5MM97-F1
#
_entry.id   AF-A0A2V5MM97-F1
#
_cell.length_a   1.000
_cell.length_b   1.000
_cell.length_c   1.000
_cell.angle_alpha   90.00
_cell.angle_beta   90.00
_cell.angle_gamma   90.00
#
_symmetry.space_group_name_H-M   'P 1'
#
loop_
_entity.id
_entity.type
_entity.pdbx_description
1 polymer ?
#
loop_
_entity_poly.entity_id
_entity_poly.type
_entity_poly.pdbx_seq_one_letter_code
_entity_poly.pdbx_strand_id
1 'polypeptide(L)' 'MKNFGVANEIPIGKAEIRTLIPHSGLMCLLDSVIEWDDQSIICISNTHRDPANPLRREGQLSAVHAFEYGAQAAAVHGGL' A
#
# COMPACT_ATOMS: atom_id res chain seq x y z
N MET A 1 -23.37 3.24 -10.79
CA MET A 1 -22.35 3.17 -11.86
C MET A 1 -21.08 2.72 -11.20
N LYS A 2 -20.68 1.47 -11.43
CA LYS A 2 -19.42 0.94 -10.91
C LYS A 2 -18.31 1.62 -11.68
N ASN A 3 -17.37 2.27 -11.00
CA ASN A 3 -16.06 2.50 -11.57
C ASN A 3 -15.43 1.12 -11.68
N PHE A 4 -15.77 0.39 -12.74
CA PHE A 4 -14.86 -0.59 -13.28
C PHE A 4 -13.67 0.25 -13.73
N GLY A 5 -12.71 0.47 -12.82
CA GLY A 5 -11.37 0.80 -13.24
C GLY A 5 -10.98 -0.33 -14.16
N VAL A 6 -11.20 -0.15 -15.46
CA VAL A 6 -10.48 -0.91 -16.48
C VAL A 6 -9.06 -0.86 -16.00
N ALA A 7 -8.46 -2.03 -15.75
CA ALA A 7 -7.06 -2.17 -15.42
C ALA A 7 -6.29 -1.34 -16.45
N ASN A 8 -6.07 -0.07 -16.15
CA ASN A 8 -5.22 0.79 -16.95
C ASN A 8 -3.88 0.06 -16.90
N GLU A 9 -3.23 -0.07 -18.04
CA GLU A 9 -1.97 -0.79 -18.21
C GLU A 9 -0.80 -0.21 -17.36
N ILE A 10 -1.09 0.63 -16.38
CA ILE A 10 -0.18 1.31 -15.47
C ILE A 10 -0.74 1.20 -14.03
N PRO A 11 -0.04 0.50 -13.12
CA PRO A 11 -0.37 0.43 -11.69
C PRO A 11 -0.47 1.81 -11.04
N ILE A 12 -1.36 1.96 -10.04
CA ILE A 12 -1.40 3.15 -9.19
C ILE A 12 -0.14 3.15 -8.34
N GLY A 13 0.75 4.11 -8.60
CA GLY A 13 2.06 4.19 -7.97
C GLY A 13 2.06 4.88 -6.61
N LYS A 14 3.19 4.76 -5.92
CA LYS A 14 3.42 5.34 -4.58
C LYS A 14 3.10 6.83 -4.43
N ALA A 15 3.27 7.63 -5.49
CA ALA A 15 2.95 9.05 -5.45
C ALA A 15 1.45 9.30 -5.30
N GLU A 16 0.62 8.53 -6.00
CA GLU A 16 -0.84 8.60 -5.93
C GLU A 16 -1.35 7.95 -4.64
N ILE A 17 -0.78 6.83 -4.21
CA ILE A 17 -1.09 6.24 -2.90
C ILE A 17 -0.96 7.27 -1.76
N ARG A 18 0.06 8.12 -1.80
CA ARG A 18 0.28 9.17 -0.78
C ARG A 18 -0.74 10.30 -0.80
N THR A 19 -1.58 10.41 -1.84
CA THR A 19 -2.71 11.35 -1.83
C THR A 19 -3.95 10.75 -1.18
N LEU A 20 -4.01 9.41 -1.09
CA LEU A 20 -5.15 8.66 -0.55
C LEU A 20 -5.05 8.40 0.95
N ILE A 21 -3.85 8.35 1.51
CA ILE A 21 -3.60 8.10 2.94
C ILE A 21 -2.63 9.12 3.53
N PRO A 22 -2.69 9.41 4.85
CA PRO A 22 -1.81 10.41 5.49
C PRO A 22 -0.34 9.96 5.60
N HIS A 23 -0.04 8.69 5.36
CA HIS A 23 1.30 8.14 5.45
C HIS A 23 2.21 8.71 4.37
N SER A 24 3.40 9.15 4.77
CA SER A 24 4.38 9.79 3.89
C SER A 24 5.78 9.22 4.11
N GLY A 25 6.73 9.62 3.25
CA GLY A 25 8.12 9.14 3.33
C GLY A 25 8.20 7.61 3.34
N LEU A 26 9.03 7.07 4.23
CA LEU A 26 9.24 5.63 4.40
C LEU A 26 8.06 4.92 5.11
N MET A 27 7.15 5.66 5.74
CA MET A 27 5.97 5.08 6.42
C MET A 27 4.81 4.83 5.45
N CYS A 28 4.89 5.32 4.21
CA CYS A 28 4.04 4.83 3.12
C CYS A 28 4.60 3.48 2.64
N LEU A 29 4.00 2.39 3.15
CA LEU A 29 4.57 1.05 3.04
C LEU A 29 4.21 0.35 1.73
N LEU A 30 3.15 0.78 1.04
CA LEU A 30 2.74 0.23 -0.25
C LEU A 30 3.53 0.88 -1.39
N ASP A 31 3.91 0.10 -2.39
CA ASP A 31 4.61 0.61 -3.57
C ASP A 31 3.66 0.82 -4.75
N SER A 32 2.68 -0.07 -4.92
CA SER A 32 1.64 0.08 -5.94
C SER A 32 0.35 -0.66 -5.60
N VAL A 33 -0.76 -0.19 -6.16
CA VAL A 33 -2.02 -0.96 -6.33
C VAL A 33 -2.04 -1.48 -7.76
N ILE A 34 -2.22 -2.78 -7.94
CA ILE A 34 -2.24 -3.43 -9.26
C ILE A 34 -3.64 -3.82 -9.70
N GLU A 35 -4.55 -4.04 -8.76
CA GLU A 35 -5.95 -4.38 -9.01
C GLU A 35 -6.80 -3.89 -7.84
N TRP A 36 -8.01 -3.41 -8.12
CA TRP A 36 -9.02 -3.10 -7.11
C TRP A 36 -10.41 -3.08 -7.73
N ASP A 37 -11.42 -3.36 -6.90
CA ASP A 37 -12.84 -3.21 -7.22
C ASP A 37 -13.61 -2.83 -5.95
N ASP A 38 -14.95 -2.81 -5.99
CA ASP A 38 -15.77 -2.45 -4.82
C ASP A 38 -15.56 -3.39 -3.60
N GLN A 39 -14.93 -4.56 -3.76
CA GLN A 39 -14.81 -5.60 -2.71
C GLN A 39 -13.38 -5.88 -2.28
N SER A 40 -12.40 -5.61 -3.14
CA SER A 40 -11.03 -6.08 -2.96
C SER A 40 -9.99 -5.11 -3.51
N ILE A 41 -8.78 -5.27 -3.00
CA ILE A 41 -7.59 -4.55 -3.45
C ILE A 41 -6.40 -5.50 -3.45
N ILE A 42 -5.53 -5.38 -4.45
CA ILE A 42 -4.26 -6.08 -4.55
C ILE A 42 -3.14 -5.05 -4.64
N CYS A 43 -2.26 -5.07 -3.65
CA CYS A 43 -1.10 -4.19 -3.56
C CYS A 43 0.22 -4.96 -3.63
N ILE A 44 1.26 -4.30 -4.11
CA ILE A 44 2.65 -4.79 -4.06
C ILE A 44 3.45 -3.92 -3.09
N SER A 45 4.35 -4.56 -2.34
CA SER A 45 5.37 -3.85 -1.57
C SER A 45 6.67 -4.63 -1.44
N ASN A 46 7.78 -3.94 -1.67
CA ASN A 46 9.14 -4.36 -1.34
C ASN A 46 9.69 -3.65 -0.10
N THR A 47 8.95 -2.73 0.51
CA THR A 47 9.43 -1.93 1.66
C THR A 47 9.76 -2.78 2.88
N HIS A 48 9.17 -3.97 3.02
CA HIS A 48 9.50 -4.91 4.09
C HIS A 48 10.96 -5.39 4.04
N ARG A 49 11.60 -5.34 2.86
CA ARG A 49 13.01 -5.70 2.64
C ARG A 49 13.98 -4.55 2.89
N ASP A 50 13.47 -3.31 2.93
CA ASP A 50 14.29 -2.12 3.10
C ASP A 50 14.90 -2.10 4.51
N PRO A 51 16.24 -2.04 4.67
CA PRO A 51 16.86 -1.88 5.99
C PRO A 51 16.47 -0.58 6.69
N ALA A 52 16.05 0.45 5.96
CA ALA A 52 15.54 1.72 6.49
C ALA A 52 14.03 1.69 6.80
N ASN A 53 13.36 0.55 6.68
CA ASN A 53 11.94 0.43 7.02
C ASN A 53 11.70 0.89 8.47
N PRO A 54 10.82 1.90 8.69
CA PRO A 54 10.67 2.55 9.99
C PRO A 54 10.05 1.66 11.07
N LEU A 55 9.47 0.52 10.69
CA LEU A 55 8.91 -0.47 11.61
C LEU A 55 9.96 -1.48 12.10
N ARG A 56 11.18 -1.46 11.54
CA ARG A 56 12.25 -2.33 12.02
C ARG A 56 12.68 -1.96 13.43
N ARG A 57 12.93 -2.97 14.23
CA ARG A 57 13.56 -2.85 15.56
C ARG A 57 14.73 -3.81 15.59
N GLU A 58 15.90 -3.32 15.99
CA GLU A 58 17.15 -4.12 16.04
C GLU A 58 17.46 -4.81 14.70
N GLY A 59 17.17 -4.12 13.59
CA GLY A 59 17.40 -4.63 12.23
C GLY A 59 16.38 -5.69 11.78
N GLN A 60 15.41 -6.07 12.59
CA GLN A 60 14.40 -7.08 12.27
C GLN A 60 13.02 -6.45 12.06
N LEU A 61 12.21 -7.08 11.19
CA LEU A 61 10.81 -6.70 10.99
C LEU A 61 9.92 -7.85 11.47
N SER A 62 9.16 -7.60 12.54
CA SER A 62 8.20 -8.58 13.06
C SER A 62 7.06 -8.80 12.07
N ALA A 63 6.59 -10.06 11.94
CA ALA A 63 5.42 -10.42 11.14
C ALA A 63 4.14 -9.70 11.59
N VAL A 64 4.06 -9.26 12.85
CA VAL A 64 2.93 -8.44 13.36
C VAL A 64 2.73 -7.17 12.53
N HIS A 65 3.81 -6.61 11.97
CA HIS A 65 3.68 -5.41 11.13
C HIS A 65 2.95 -5.65 9.82
N ALA A 66 2.70 -6.91 9.41
CA ALA A 66 1.81 -7.20 8.28
C ALA A 66 0.41 -6.58 8.45
N PHE A 67 -0.05 -6.39 9.69
CA PHE A 67 -1.29 -5.66 9.97
C PHE A 67 -1.25 -4.21 9.51
N GLU A 68 -0.11 -3.52 9.63
CA GLU A 68 0.04 -2.14 9.14
C GLU A 68 -0.01 -2.07 7.61
N TYR A 69 0.61 -3.04 6.91
CA TYR A 69 0.50 -3.16 5.46
C TYR A 69 -0.95 -3.37 5.02
N GLY A 70 -1.67 -4.26 5.69
CA GLY A 70 -3.10 -4.51 5.45
C GLY A 70 -3.97 -3.29 5.77
N ALA A 71 -3.69 -2.59 6.86
CA ALA A 71 -4.42 -1.38 7.26
C ALA A 71 -4.22 -0.24 6.25
N GLN A 72 -3.00 -0.02 5.77
CA GLN A 72 -2.76 0.94 4.70
C GLN A 72 -3.47 0.55 3.39
N ALA A 73 -3.48 -0.74 3.03
CA ALA A 73 -4.18 -1.22 1.84
C ALA A 73 -5.70 -1.00 1.95
N ALA A 74 -6.29 -1.31 3.10
CA ALA A 74 -7.72 -1.05 3.35
C ALA A 74 -8.04 0.46 3.32
N ALA A 75 -7.17 1.30 3.87
CA ALA A 75 -7.35 2.75 3.83
C ALA A 75 -7.24 3.31 2.39
N VAL A 76 -6.28 2.83 1.60
CA VAL A 76 -6.18 3.16 0.16
C VAL A 76 -7.43 2.72 -0.59
N HIS A 77 -7.90 1.50 -0.35
CA HIS A 77 -9.12 0.96 -0.98
C HIS A 77 -10.35 1.84 -0.71
N GLY A 78 -10.51 2.34 0.52
CA GLY A 78 -11.61 3.27 0.84
C GLY A 78 -11.51 4.64 0.17
N GLY A 79 -10.35 5.01 -0.41
CA GLY A 79 -10.13 6.25 -1.14
C GLY A 79 -10.17 6.12 -2.67
N LEU A 80 -10.23 4.89 -3.19
CA LEU A 80 -10.37 4.57 -4.62
C LEU A 80 -11.84 4.40 -5.01
#